data_AF-A0A929X8F7-F1
#
_entry.id   AF-A0A929X8F7-F1
#
_cell.length_a   1.000
_cell.length_b   1.000
_cell.length_c   1.000
_cell.angle_alpha   90.00
_cell.angle_beta   90.00
_cell.angle_gamma   90.00
#
_symmetry.space_group_name_H-M   'P 1'
#
loop_
_entity.id
_entity.type
_entity.pdbx_description
1 polymer ?
#
loop_
_entity_poly.entity_id
_entity_poly.type
_entity_poly.pdbx_seq_one_letter_code
_entity_poly.pdbx_strand_id
1 'polypeptide(L)'
;MTELLGGIDDMGGVRKDINQVGEEAVAQAQEQARQAKQISQQIKKDKAINLQFAKFLSFLLAEIKSEEIIKEVYNTFYKTINPTNNITYLRKDANTMVMAGFFVPFFLQDAQRFGIMPAYSRLQPESAQTLRGYVDYLGRLSATYHDNIPINQTSFINLIILIASHYLNTGGLEDTRESVIAMMYGNSPEALSNK
;
A
#
# COMPACT_ATOMS: atom_id res chain seq x y z
N MET A 1 -70.97 -43.48 36.69
CA MET A 1 -69.58 -43.92 36.92
C MET A 1 -68.80 -43.67 35.63
N THR A 2 -67.70 -42.92 35.76
CA THR A 2 -66.41 -42.90 35.01
C THR A 2 -66.41 -43.31 33.53
N GLU A 3 -65.94 -42.50 32.58
CA GLU A 3 -64.53 -42.23 32.19
C GLU A 3 -64.48 -40.88 31.38
N LEU A 4 -63.65 -39.85 31.62
CA LEU A 4 -62.17 -39.70 31.49
C LEU A 4 -61.65 -40.32 30.17
N LEU A 5 -61.16 -39.63 29.13
CA LEU A 5 -59.97 -38.78 29.06
C LEU A 5 -59.69 -38.44 27.57
N GLY A 6 -58.94 -37.36 27.35
CA GLY A 6 -58.32 -37.03 26.06
C GLY A 6 -58.46 -35.52 25.81
N GLY A 7 -57.65 -34.65 26.38
CA GLY A 7 -56.19 -34.66 26.32
C GLY A 7 -55.77 -33.41 25.55
N ILE A 8 -55.70 -32.26 26.22
CA ILE A 8 -55.08 -31.03 25.70
C ILE A 8 -54.14 -30.55 26.80
N ASP A 9 -52.94 -31.12 26.83
CA ASP A 9 -51.80 -30.61 27.58
C ASP A 9 -50.59 -30.68 26.64
N ASP A 10 -50.53 -29.78 25.66
CA ASP A 10 -49.31 -29.61 24.84
C ASP A 10 -49.14 -28.19 24.26
N MET A 11 -49.29 -27.16 25.10
CA MET A 11 -48.99 -25.75 24.72
C MET A 11 -47.99 -25.06 25.67
N GLY A 12 -47.29 -25.81 26.52
CA GLY A 12 -46.36 -25.26 27.51
C GLY A 12 -44.91 -25.10 27.02
N GLY A 13 -44.43 -25.97 26.13
CA GLY A 13 -43.03 -26.00 25.68
C GLY A 13 -42.68 -24.95 24.63
N VAL A 14 -43.60 -24.68 23.71
CA VAL A 14 -43.35 -23.85 22.50
C VAL A 14 -43.08 -22.37 22.84
N ARG A 15 -43.57 -21.86 23.98
CA ARG A 15 -43.42 -20.44 24.34
C ARG A 15 -42.04 -20.06 24.87
N LYS A 16 -41.28 -21.00 25.43
CA LYS A 16 -39.91 -20.72 25.93
C LYS A 16 -38.89 -20.69 24.78
N ASP A 17 -38.99 -21.63 23.85
CA ASP A 17 -38.07 -21.71 22.70
C ASP A 17 -38.22 -20.51 21.76
N ILE A 18 -39.45 -20.02 21.51
CA ILE A 18 -39.67 -18.86 20.61
C ILE A 18 -39.05 -17.58 21.17
N ASN A 19 -39.11 -17.35 22.48
CA ASN A 19 -38.51 -16.17 23.11
C ASN A 19 -36.98 -16.25 23.11
N GLN A 20 -36.42 -17.44 23.33
CA GLN A 20 -34.96 -17.66 23.35
C GLN A 20 -34.36 -17.56 21.94
N VAL A 21 -35.05 -18.11 20.93
CA VAL A 21 -34.71 -17.95 19.50
C VAL A 21 -34.88 -16.48 19.05
N GLY A 22 -35.87 -15.76 19.59
CA GLY A 22 -36.06 -14.34 19.35
C GLY A 22 -34.93 -13.47 19.91
N GLU A 23 -34.47 -13.73 21.13
CA GLU A 23 -33.35 -13.01 21.75
C GLU A 23 -32.01 -13.31 21.07
N GLU A 24 -31.73 -14.58 20.71
CA GLU A 24 -30.54 -14.93 19.94
C GLU A 24 -30.55 -14.34 18.53
N ALA A 25 -31.70 -14.34 17.84
CA ALA A 25 -31.84 -13.72 16.53
C ALA A 25 -31.67 -12.19 16.59
N VAL A 26 -32.18 -11.54 17.64
CA VAL A 26 -31.98 -10.11 17.88
C VAL A 26 -30.52 -9.80 18.21
N ALA A 27 -29.86 -10.63 19.04
CA ALA A 27 -28.44 -10.48 19.35
C ALA A 27 -27.56 -10.67 18.11
N GLN A 28 -27.84 -11.68 17.28
CA GLN A 28 -27.15 -11.88 16.00
C GLN A 28 -27.38 -10.73 15.03
N ALA A 29 -28.62 -10.22 14.91
CA ALA A 29 -28.91 -9.07 14.06
C ALA A 29 -28.20 -7.79 14.54
N GLN A 30 -28.10 -7.57 15.85
CA GLN A 30 -27.36 -6.45 16.43
C GLN A 30 -25.84 -6.57 16.19
N GLU A 31 -25.29 -7.78 16.30
CA GLU A 31 -23.87 -8.03 16.05
C GLU A 31 -23.52 -7.87 14.56
N GLN A 32 -24.35 -8.38 13.66
CA GLN A 32 -24.22 -8.15 12.22
C GLN A 32 -24.32 -6.66 11.86
N ALA A 33 -25.23 -5.92 12.47
CA ALA A 33 -25.34 -4.47 12.27
C ALA A 33 -24.08 -3.71 12.77
N ARG A 34 -23.49 -4.16 13.88
CA ARG A 34 -22.21 -3.64 14.39
C ARG A 34 -21.07 -3.89 13.42
N GLN A 35 -20.92 -5.12 12.93
CA GLN A 35 -19.88 -5.49 11.96
C GLN A 35 -20.05 -4.73 10.65
N ALA A 36 -21.27 -4.64 10.12
CA ALA A 36 -21.57 -3.87 8.91
C ALA A 36 -21.22 -2.38 9.07
N LYS A 37 -21.48 -1.81 10.25
CA LYS A 37 -21.10 -0.42 10.58
C LYS A 37 -19.59 -0.24 10.64
N GLN A 38 -18.86 -1.19 11.24
CA GLN A 38 -17.39 -1.18 11.28
C GLN A 38 -16.81 -1.27 9.86
N ILE A 39 -17.29 -2.20 9.04
CA ILE A 39 -16.87 -2.36 7.64
C ILE A 39 -17.18 -1.10 6.84
N SER A 40 -18.37 -0.52 6.97
CA SER A 40 -18.74 0.74 6.30
C SER A 40 -17.83 1.91 6.71
N GLN A 41 -17.50 2.02 8.00
CA GLN A 41 -16.55 3.01 8.49
C GLN A 41 -15.14 2.77 7.94
N GLN A 42 -14.71 1.52 7.84
CA GLN A 42 -13.43 1.15 7.24
C GLN A 42 -13.38 1.52 5.77
N ILE A 43 -14.40 1.16 4.98
CA ILE A 43 -14.53 1.56 3.57
C ILE A 43 -14.48 3.09 3.40
N LYS A 44 -15.15 3.84 4.28
CA LYS A 44 -15.12 5.32 4.24
C LYS A 44 -13.72 5.86 4.55
N LYS A 45 -13.03 5.28 5.53
CA LYS A 45 -11.63 5.62 5.86
C LYS A 45 -10.70 5.29 4.69
N ASP A 46 -10.83 4.12 4.09
CA ASP A 46 -10.02 3.69 2.96
C ASP A 46 -10.23 4.62 1.75
N LYS A 47 -11.47 5.01 1.45
CA LYS A 47 -11.75 6.03 0.42
C LYS A 47 -11.12 7.37 0.73
N ALA A 48 -11.16 7.82 1.98
CA ALA A 48 -10.56 9.09 2.39
C ALA A 48 -9.03 9.07 2.27
N ILE A 49 -8.40 7.96 2.70
CA ILE A 49 -6.96 7.73 2.58
C ILE A 49 -6.56 7.70 1.10
N ASN A 50 -7.27 6.93 0.27
CA ASN A 50 -7.02 6.87 -1.17
C ASN A 50 -7.15 8.25 -1.85
N LEU A 51 -8.11 9.07 -1.42
CA LEU A 51 -8.26 10.43 -1.91
C LEU A 51 -7.07 11.32 -1.50
N GLN A 52 -6.55 11.19 -0.28
CA GLN A 52 -5.35 11.92 0.16
C GLN A 52 -4.14 11.56 -0.69
N PHE A 53 -3.93 10.26 -0.94
CA PHE A 53 -2.87 9.78 -1.82
C PHE A 53 -3.03 10.25 -3.26
N ALA A 54 -4.23 10.18 -3.83
CA ALA A 54 -4.49 10.65 -5.19
C ALA A 54 -4.21 12.16 -5.35
N LYS A 55 -4.56 12.97 -4.34
CA LYS A 55 -4.25 14.40 -4.32
C LYS A 55 -2.75 14.66 -4.23
N PHE A 56 -2.03 13.92 -3.39
CA PHE A 56 -0.57 14.03 -3.29
C PHE A 56 0.12 13.61 -4.59
N LEU A 57 -0.29 12.51 -5.21
CA LEU A 57 0.26 12.08 -6.50
C LEU A 57 0.00 13.10 -7.60
N SER A 58 -1.19 13.72 -7.60
CA SER A 58 -1.51 14.80 -8.55
C SER A 58 -0.62 16.04 -8.34
N PHE A 59 -0.32 16.37 -7.07
CA PHE A 59 0.66 17.39 -6.72
C PHE A 59 2.07 17.01 -7.21
N LEU A 60 2.53 15.77 -6.99
CA LEU A 60 3.83 15.31 -7.47
C LEU A 60 3.95 15.42 -9.00
N LEU A 61 2.90 15.06 -9.75
CA LEU A 61 2.90 15.22 -11.21
C LEU A 61 2.99 16.69 -11.64
N ALA A 62 2.48 17.61 -10.83
CA ALA A 62 2.60 19.05 -11.08
C ALA A 62 4.00 19.57 -10.71
N GLU A 63 4.63 19.07 -9.66
CA GLU A 63 5.93 19.55 -9.17
C GLU A 63 7.14 18.91 -9.85
N ILE A 64 7.11 17.61 -10.12
CA ILE A 64 8.21 16.90 -10.77
C ILE A 64 8.29 17.38 -12.23
N LYS A 65 9.25 18.25 -12.53
CA LYS A 65 9.46 18.78 -13.89
C LYS A 65 10.33 17.88 -14.77
N SER A 66 11.01 16.90 -14.17
CA SER A 66 11.86 15.97 -14.91
C SER A 66 11.02 14.93 -15.64
N GLU A 67 10.99 15.00 -16.97
CA GLU A 67 10.34 14.00 -17.82
C GLU A 67 10.95 12.60 -17.64
N GLU A 68 12.26 12.52 -17.38
CA GLU A 68 12.97 11.26 -17.15
C GLU A 68 12.47 10.56 -15.88
N ILE A 69 12.28 11.32 -14.80
CA ILE A 69 11.72 10.79 -13.55
C ILE A 69 10.29 10.31 -13.79
N ILE A 70 9.44 11.10 -14.45
CA ILE A 70 8.05 10.71 -14.74
C ILE A 70 8.01 9.42 -15.57
N LYS A 71 8.86 9.32 -16.59
CA LYS A 71 8.97 8.13 -17.45
C LYS A 71 9.40 6.91 -16.65
N GLU A 72 10.37 7.03 -15.76
CA GLU A 72 10.82 5.91 -14.93
C GLU A 72 9.84 5.53 -13.83
N VAL A 73 9.06 6.49 -13.29
CA VAL A 73 7.89 6.17 -12.45
C VAL A 73 6.89 5.32 -13.24
N TYR A 74 6.59 5.71 -14.48
CA TYR A 74 5.69 4.93 -15.34
C TYR A 74 6.22 3.52 -15.62
N ASN A 75 7.50 3.40 -15.98
CA ASN A 75 8.13 2.09 -16.23
C ASN A 75 8.15 1.22 -14.97
N THR A 76 8.46 1.81 -13.81
CA THR A 76 8.61 1.07 -12.54
C THR A 76 7.29 0.65 -11.94
N PHE A 77 6.23 1.45 -12.07
CA PHE A 77 4.95 1.23 -11.37
C PHE A 77 3.78 0.84 -12.27
N TYR A 78 3.89 0.97 -13.60
CA TYR A 78 2.80 0.60 -14.52
C TYR A 78 3.19 -0.44 -15.55
N LYS A 79 4.47 -0.75 -15.72
CA LYS A 79 4.92 -1.87 -16.56
C LYS A 79 5.34 -3.05 -15.71
N THR A 80 5.02 -4.24 -16.21
CA THR A 80 5.55 -5.50 -15.70
C THR A 80 5.96 -6.34 -16.90
N ILE A 81 7.18 -6.88 -16.87
CA ILE A 81 7.66 -7.78 -17.91
C ILE A 81 7.48 -9.21 -17.40
N ASN A 82 6.80 -10.04 -18.18
CA ASN A 82 6.72 -11.46 -17.86
C ASN A 82 8.08 -12.11 -18.12
N PRO A 83 8.72 -12.70 -17.10
CA PRO A 83 10.07 -13.23 -17.21
C PRO A 83 10.18 -14.42 -18.15
N THR A 84 9.06 -15.08 -18.48
CA THR A 84 9.03 -16.30 -19.29
C THR A 84 8.96 -16.01 -20.79
N ASN A 85 8.28 -14.93 -21.20
CA ASN A 85 8.03 -14.63 -22.62
C ASN A 85 8.42 -13.21 -23.03
N ASN A 86 9.00 -12.44 -22.12
CA ASN A 86 9.46 -11.05 -22.32
C ASN A 86 8.38 -10.07 -22.80
N ILE A 87 7.10 -10.41 -22.63
CA ILE A 87 5.98 -9.52 -22.97
C ILE A 87 5.83 -8.47 -21.87
N THR A 88 5.73 -7.21 -22.28
CA THR A 88 5.43 -6.09 -21.38
C THR A 88 3.92 -5.93 -21.23
N TYR A 89 3.44 -6.02 -19.99
CA TYR A 89 2.06 -5.79 -19.62
C TYR A 89 1.92 -4.44 -18.92
N LEU A 90 0.83 -3.74 -19.22
CA LEU A 90 0.42 -2.54 -18.49
C LEU A 90 -0.45 -2.96 -17.31
N ARG A 91 -0.10 -2.49 -16.13
CA ARG A 91 -0.88 -2.69 -14.92
C ARG A 91 -2.10 -1.78 -14.93
N LYS A 92 -3.23 -2.32 -14.46
CA LYS A 92 -4.46 -1.55 -14.25
C LYS A 92 -4.39 -0.73 -12.98
N ASP A 93 -3.60 -1.17 -12.02
CA ASP A 93 -3.46 -0.61 -10.69
C ASP A 93 -1.98 -0.60 -10.26
N ALA A 94 -1.65 0.37 -9.42
CA ALA A 94 -0.33 0.51 -8.83
C ALA A 94 -0.49 0.84 -7.35
N ASN A 95 0.44 0.36 -6.51
CA ASN A 95 0.42 0.67 -5.10
C ASN A 95 0.78 2.16 -4.88
N THR A 96 -0.27 2.99 -4.75
CA THR A 96 -0.14 4.44 -4.59
C THR A 96 0.63 4.84 -3.32
N MET A 97 0.61 4.01 -2.26
CA MET A 97 1.40 4.25 -1.05
C MET A 97 2.89 4.04 -1.31
N VAL A 98 3.27 3.02 -2.08
CA VAL A 98 4.67 2.82 -2.47
C VAL A 98 5.11 3.95 -3.39
N MET A 99 4.33 4.27 -4.42
CA MET A 99 4.64 5.36 -5.35
C MET A 99 4.85 6.69 -4.65
N ALA A 100 3.92 7.10 -3.78
CA ALA A 100 4.08 8.33 -3.00
C ALA A 100 5.29 8.24 -2.07
N GLY A 101 5.53 7.06 -1.48
CA GLY A 101 6.63 6.80 -0.55
C GLY A 101 8.01 7.10 -1.12
N PHE A 102 8.24 6.91 -2.43
CA PHE A 102 9.49 7.29 -3.09
C PHE A 102 9.81 8.78 -2.99
N PHE A 103 8.79 9.63 -2.92
CA PHE A 103 8.94 11.08 -2.97
C PHE A 103 8.75 11.77 -1.62
N VAL A 104 8.12 11.11 -0.64
CA VAL A 104 7.85 11.69 0.69
C VAL A 104 9.08 12.36 1.33
N PRO A 105 10.30 11.78 1.31
CA PRO A 105 11.49 12.43 1.86
C PRO A 105 11.78 13.84 1.34
N PHE A 106 11.41 14.12 0.09
CA PHE A 106 11.70 15.38 -0.60
C PHE A 106 10.55 16.38 -0.52
N PHE A 107 9.38 15.94 -0.06
CA PHE A 107 8.15 16.71 0.01
C PHE A 107 7.50 16.58 1.40
N LEU A 108 8.29 16.62 2.47
CA LEU A 108 7.81 16.37 3.84
C LEU A 108 6.65 17.30 4.26
N GLN A 109 6.79 18.60 3.97
CA GLN A 109 5.78 19.60 4.31
C GLN A 109 4.48 19.35 3.55
N ASP A 110 4.57 19.01 2.27
CA ASP A 110 3.41 18.67 1.44
C ASP A 110 2.77 17.36 1.88
N ALA A 111 3.56 16.33 2.17
CA ALA A 111 3.06 15.07 2.70
C ALA A 111 2.28 15.27 4.01
N GLN A 112 2.71 16.21 4.85
CA GLN A 112 1.96 16.63 6.03
C GLN A 112 0.68 17.40 5.68
N ARG A 113 0.76 18.38 4.76
CA ARG A 113 -0.38 19.17 4.27
C ARG A 113 -1.49 18.31 3.64
N PHE A 114 -1.12 17.29 2.88
CA PHE A 114 -2.04 16.34 2.25
C PHE A 114 -2.52 15.24 3.22
N GLY A 115 -1.96 15.16 4.43
CA GLY A 115 -2.38 14.23 5.47
C GLY A 115 -1.87 12.79 5.28
N ILE A 116 -0.87 12.58 4.43
CA ILE A 116 -0.31 11.24 4.16
C ILE A 116 0.89 10.91 5.05
N MET A 117 1.52 11.90 5.68
CA MET A 117 2.67 11.71 6.58
C MET A 117 2.49 10.65 7.68
N PRO A 118 1.29 10.49 8.30
CA PRO A 118 1.09 9.44 9.32
C PRO A 118 1.38 8.02 8.82
N ALA A 119 1.22 7.75 7.52
CA ALA A 119 1.58 6.46 6.93
C ALA A 119 3.11 6.25 6.97
N TYR A 120 3.89 7.29 6.74
CA TYR A 120 5.35 7.19 6.58
C TYR A 120 6.14 7.47 7.86
N SER A 121 5.51 7.94 8.93
CA SER A 121 6.21 8.42 10.14
C SER A 121 7.15 7.38 10.75
N ARG A 122 6.79 6.09 10.71
CA ARG A 122 7.64 5.00 11.22
C ARG A 122 8.83 4.67 10.32
N LEU A 123 8.81 5.11 9.06
CA LEU A 123 9.90 4.91 8.12
C LEU A 123 11.00 5.98 8.26
N GLN A 124 10.75 7.03 9.05
CA GLN A 124 11.68 8.16 9.27
C GLN A 124 12.12 8.79 7.95
N PRO A 125 11.19 9.30 7.11
CA PRO A 125 11.52 9.89 5.81
C PRO A 125 12.50 11.07 5.92
N GLU A 126 12.54 11.76 7.05
CA GLU A 126 13.48 12.83 7.36
C GLU A 126 14.95 12.38 7.36
N SER A 127 15.23 11.09 7.57
CA SER A 127 16.59 10.52 7.55
C SER A 127 17.19 10.41 6.15
N ALA A 128 16.38 10.55 5.10
CA ALA A 128 16.79 10.41 3.70
C ALA A 128 17.37 11.72 3.12
N GLN A 129 18.28 12.37 3.86
CA GLN A 129 19.03 13.55 3.41
C GLN A 129 20.34 13.20 2.68
N THR A 130 20.72 11.93 2.69
CA THR A 130 21.92 11.41 2.03
C THR A 130 21.53 10.23 1.16
N LEU A 131 22.36 9.91 0.17
CA LEU A 131 22.11 8.78 -0.73
C LEU A 131 21.92 7.47 0.05
N ARG A 132 22.79 7.20 1.03
CA ARG A 132 22.65 6.03 1.91
C ARG A 132 21.35 6.08 2.72
N GLY A 133 21.06 7.21 3.36
CA GLY A 133 19.82 7.37 4.13
C GLY A 133 18.57 7.15 3.28
N TYR A 134 18.59 7.58 2.02
CA TYR A 134 17.51 7.36 1.08
C TYR A 134 17.36 5.88 0.68
N VAL A 135 18.45 5.18 0.37
CA VAL A 135 18.41 3.74 0.09
C VAL A 135 17.92 2.94 1.31
N ASP A 136 18.39 3.28 2.52
CA ASP A 136 17.94 2.65 3.76
C ASP A 136 16.45 2.90 4.02
N TYR A 137 15.98 4.12 3.73
CA TYR A 137 14.55 4.48 3.79
C TYR A 137 13.73 3.65 2.80
N LEU A 138 14.17 3.49 1.55
CA LEU A 138 13.50 2.66 0.55
C LEU A 138 13.45 1.19 0.98
N GLY A 139 14.48 0.69 1.66
CA GLY A 139 14.47 -0.64 2.28
C GLY A 139 13.38 -0.80 3.34
N ARG A 140 13.14 0.23 4.17
CA ARG A 140 12.03 0.24 5.15
C ARG A 140 10.67 0.36 4.46
N LEU A 141 10.58 1.16 3.40
CA LEU A 141 9.37 1.34 2.58
C LEU A 141 8.94 0.01 1.95
N SER A 142 9.87 -0.71 1.31
CA SER A 142 9.58 -1.99 0.64
C SER A 142 9.17 -3.07 1.65
N ALA A 143 9.80 -3.13 2.82
CA ALA A 143 9.42 -4.06 3.88
C ALA A 143 8.01 -3.79 4.44
N THR A 144 7.60 -2.52 4.49
CA THR A 144 6.31 -2.11 5.09
C THR A 144 5.14 -2.20 4.11
N TYR A 145 5.34 -1.79 2.85
CA TYR A 145 4.29 -1.63 1.85
C TYR A 145 4.48 -2.53 0.63
N HIS A 146 5.11 -3.69 0.80
CA HIS A 146 5.44 -4.62 -0.29
C HIS A 146 4.28 -4.80 -1.28
N ASP A 147 4.61 -4.69 -2.56
CA ASP A 147 3.72 -5.04 -3.66
C ASP A 147 4.08 -6.46 -4.11
N ASN A 148 3.13 -7.38 -4.15
CA ASN A 148 3.37 -8.78 -4.54
C ASN A 148 3.55 -8.96 -6.06
N ILE A 149 3.83 -7.86 -6.75
CA ILE A 149 3.92 -7.81 -8.21
C ILE A 149 5.41 -7.72 -8.61
N PRO A 150 5.85 -8.53 -9.59
CA PRO A 150 7.19 -8.41 -10.14
C PRO A 150 7.46 -7.00 -10.69
N ILE A 151 8.52 -6.37 -10.19
CA ILE A 151 9.02 -5.07 -10.66
C ILE A 151 10.20 -5.30 -11.60
N ASN A 152 10.28 -4.51 -12.68
CA ASN A 152 11.47 -4.49 -13.53
C ASN A 152 12.64 -3.87 -12.77
N GLN A 153 13.65 -4.68 -12.45
CA GLN A 153 14.79 -4.29 -11.63
C GLN A 153 15.59 -3.12 -12.23
N THR A 154 15.80 -3.11 -13.55
CA THR A 154 16.52 -2.04 -14.24
C THR A 154 15.81 -0.69 -14.12
N SER A 155 14.49 -0.67 -14.35
CA SER A 155 13.67 0.54 -14.23
C SER A 155 13.64 1.03 -12.79
N PHE A 156 13.52 0.11 -11.84
CA PHE A 156 13.55 0.42 -10.40
C PHE A 156 14.87 1.08 -9.98
N ILE A 157 16.01 0.49 -10.35
CA ILE A 157 17.33 1.06 -10.05
C ILE A 157 17.49 2.44 -10.71
N ASN A 158 17.11 2.57 -11.99
CA ASN A 158 17.18 3.84 -12.71
C ASN A 158 16.32 4.92 -12.05
N LEU A 159 15.11 4.58 -11.58
CA LEU A 159 14.26 5.50 -10.84
C LEU A 159 14.94 6.01 -9.56
N ILE A 160 15.55 5.12 -8.78
CA ILE A 160 16.28 5.49 -7.55
C ILE A 160 17.42 6.45 -7.90
N ILE A 161 18.21 6.15 -8.93
CA ILE A 161 19.34 6.97 -9.37
C ILE A 161 18.88 8.35 -9.80
N LEU A 162 17.82 8.44 -10.62
CA LEU A 162 17.29 9.70 -11.11
C LEU A 162 16.75 10.57 -9.97
N ILE A 163 15.97 9.99 -9.06
CA ILE A 163 15.44 10.72 -7.90
C ILE A 163 16.59 11.20 -7.01
N ALA A 164 17.53 10.32 -6.67
CA ALA A 164 18.66 10.70 -5.83
C ALA A 164 19.52 11.77 -6.48
N SER A 165 19.81 11.65 -7.78
CA SER A 165 20.59 12.66 -8.51
C SER A 165 19.88 14.01 -8.55
N HIS A 166 18.55 13.99 -8.68
CA HIS A 166 17.75 15.21 -8.76
C HIS A 166 17.59 15.93 -7.41
N TYR A 167 17.39 15.18 -6.32
CA TYR A 167 17.02 15.77 -5.03
C TYR A 167 18.14 15.76 -3.97
N LEU A 168 19.19 14.95 -4.14
CA LEU A 168 20.28 14.81 -3.15
C LEU A 168 21.61 15.42 -3.62
N ASN A 169 21.64 16.13 -4.76
CA ASN A 169 22.83 16.78 -5.33
C ASN A 169 24.06 15.86 -5.34
N THR A 170 23.90 14.65 -5.87
CA THR A 170 25.00 13.71 -5.99
C THR A 170 26.00 14.17 -7.06
N GLY A 171 27.26 13.72 -6.98
CA GLY A 171 28.38 14.20 -7.83
C GLY A 171 28.22 13.96 -9.34
N GLY A 172 27.26 13.12 -9.75
CA GLY A 172 26.97 12.80 -11.15
C GLY A 172 26.08 11.55 -11.26
N LEU A 173 25.47 11.33 -12.43
CA LEU A 173 24.52 10.23 -12.63
C LEU A 173 25.19 8.85 -12.56
N GLU A 174 26.40 8.72 -13.11
CA GLU A 174 27.19 7.47 -13.07
C GLU A 174 27.74 7.20 -11.66
N ASP A 175 28.29 8.20 -10.97
CA ASP A 175 28.75 8.03 -9.58
C ASP A 175 27.59 7.60 -8.65
N THR A 176 26.40 8.15 -8.90
CA THR A 176 25.18 7.76 -8.18
C THR A 176 24.78 6.33 -8.51
N ARG A 177 24.86 5.93 -9.78
CA ARG A 177 24.58 4.57 -10.23
C ARG A 177 25.48 3.57 -9.53
N GLU A 178 26.80 3.78 -9.56
CA GLU A 178 27.77 2.89 -8.92
C GLU A 178 27.50 2.78 -7.42
N SER A 179 27.26 3.92 -6.76
CA SER A 179 26.97 3.97 -5.33
C SER A 179 25.69 3.20 -4.97
N VAL A 180 24.59 3.41 -5.73
CA VAL A 180 23.30 2.73 -5.51
C VAL A 180 23.46 1.22 -5.68
N ILE A 181 24.14 0.79 -6.74
CA ILE A 181 24.37 -0.64 -7.01
C ILE A 181 25.20 -1.26 -5.87
N ALA A 182 26.27 -0.61 -5.44
CA ALA A 182 27.11 -1.08 -4.34
C ALA A 182 26.31 -1.20 -3.02
N MET A 183 25.39 -0.26 -2.74
CA MET A 183 24.55 -0.33 -1.53
C MET A 183 23.47 -1.39 -1.60
N MET A 184 22.91 -1.66 -2.78
CA MET A 184 21.82 -2.62 -2.96
C MET A 184 22.32 -4.07 -3.09
N TYR A 185 23.45 -4.28 -3.76
CA TYR A 185 23.95 -5.62 -4.13
C TYR A 185 25.34 -5.94 -3.55
N GLY A 186 25.98 -4.99 -2.85
CA GLY A 186 27.37 -5.10 -2.44
C GLY A 186 28.35 -4.84 -3.59
N ASN A 187 29.65 -4.86 -3.31
CA ASN A 187 30.72 -4.63 -4.30
C ASN A 187 30.92 -5.81 -5.29
N SER A 188 29.89 -6.59 -5.62
CA SER A 188 30.02 -7.72 -6.54
C SER A 188 29.60 -7.32 -7.97
N PRO A 189 30.53 -7.30 -8.95
CA PRO A 189 30.24 -6.94 -10.34
C PRO A 189 29.25 -7.88 -11.04
N GLU A 190 28.97 -9.04 -10.45
CA GLU A 190 28.19 -10.12 -11.04
C GLU A 190 26.66 -9.89 -10.97
N ALA A 191 26.19 -8.94 -10.13
CA ALA A 191 24.77 -8.67 -9.93
C ALA A 191 24.07 -8.02 -11.15
N LEU A 192 24.84 -7.49 -12.11
CA LEU A 192 24.32 -6.85 -13.33
C LEU A 192 24.40 -7.74 -14.57
N SER A 193 24.98 -8.94 -14.47
CA SER A 193 25.28 -9.79 -15.64
C SER A 193 24.32 -10.96 -15.87
N ASN A 194 23.27 -11.15 -15.07
CA ASN A 194 22.34 -12.27 -15.26
C ASN A 194 20.88 -11.87 -15.06
N LYS A 195 20.27 -11.30 -16.10
CA LYS A 195 18.99 -11.71 -16.73
C LYS A 195 18.49 -10.67 -17.73
#